data_AF-A0A257NYJ9-F1
#
_entry.id   AF-A0A257NYJ9-F1
#
_cell.length_a   1.000
_cell.length_b   1.000
_cell.length_c   1.000
_cell.angle_alpha   90.00
_cell.angle_beta   90.00
_cell.angle_gamma   90.00
#
_symmetry.space_group_name_H-M   'P 1'
#
loop_
_entity.id
_entity.type
_entity.pdbx_description
1 polymer ?
#
loop_
_entity_poly.entity_id
_entity_poly.type
_entity_poly.pdbx_seq_one_letter_code
_entity_poly.pdbx_strand_id
1 'polypeptide(L)'
;MRTDSLSLGDVFIVLLLGGIAYFWWQQDQLHRRALALAKQACSRVGAQFLDESVGLRRLRLRRVEGGLVLERVFSFEFTPSGAARFAGSVIFVGRRVEAVDLDLSAPLPEG
;
A
#
# COMPACT_ATOMS: atom_id res chain seq x y z
N MET A 1 -0.26 6.53 -47.08
CA MET A 1 -0.24 6.24 -45.64
C MET A 1 0.89 5.28 -45.38
N ARG A 2 1.99 5.76 -44.79
CA ARG A 2 3.14 4.92 -44.47
C ARG A 2 2.74 4.07 -43.26
N THR A 3 2.39 2.82 -43.51
CA THR A 3 2.28 1.83 -42.43
C THR A 3 3.71 1.48 -42.06
N ASP A 4 4.28 2.23 -41.13
CA ASP A 4 5.54 1.82 -40.52
C ASP A 4 5.28 0.42 -39.92
N SER A 5 5.97 -0.58 -40.47
CA SER A 5 5.90 -1.96 -39.98
C SER A 5 6.32 -1.92 -38.51
N LEU A 6 5.38 -2.14 -37.59
CA LEU A 6 5.66 -2.23 -36.16
C LEU A 6 6.79 -3.23 -35.95
N SER A 7 7.98 -2.74 -35.61
CA SER A 7 9.13 -3.60 -35.36
C SER A 7 8.90 -4.36 -34.06
N LEU A 8 9.55 -5.51 -33.92
CA LEU A 8 9.56 -6.26 -32.65
C LEU A 8 10.03 -5.37 -31.48
N GLY A 9 10.96 -4.44 -31.76
CA GLY A 9 11.43 -3.46 -30.78
C GLY A 9 10.34 -2.49 -30.32
N ASP A 10 9.51 -2.00 -31.25
CA ASP A 10 8.41 -1.07 -30.93
C ASP A 10 7.37 -1.77 -30.05
N VAL A 11 7.03 -3.02 -30.38
CA VAL A 11 6.12 -3.85 -29.58
C VAL A 11 6.69 -4.09 -28.17
N PHE A 12 7.99 -4.40 -28.07
CA PHE A 12 8.64 -4.60 -26.77
C PHE A 12 8.61 -3.33 -25.90
N ILE A 13 8.89 -2.16 -26.49
CA ILE A 13 8.84 -0.87 -25.78
C ILE A 13 7.42 -0.59 -25.29
N VAL A 14 6.41 -0.79 -26.13
CA VAL A 14 5.00 -0.60 -25.75
C VAL A 14 4.61 -1.53 -24.60
N LEU A 15 5.01 -2.80 -24.64
CA LEU A 15 4.76 -3.76 -23.57
C LEU A 15 5.46 -3.36 -22.27
N LEU A 16 6.70 -2.90 -22.35
CA LEU A 16 7.47 -2.45 -21.18
C LEU A 16 6.80 -1.23 -20.53
N LEU A 17 6.46 -0.22 -21.32
CA LEU A 17 5.78 0.99 -20.84
C LEU A 17 4.40 0.67 -20.28
N GLY A 18 3.62 -0.17 -20.96
CA GLY A 18 2.33 -0.66 -20.48
C GLY A 18 2.45 -1.42 -19.17
N GLY A 19 3.48 -2.26 -19.02
CA GLY A 19 3.77 -2.99 -17.78
C GLY A 19 4.12 -2.06 -16.61
N ILE A 20 4.95 -1.05 -16.84
CA ILE A 20 5.29 -0.03 -15.83
C ILE A 20 4.05 0.77 -15.42
N ALA A 21 3.28 1.25 -16.39
CA ALA A 21 2.05 2.00 -16.13
C ALA A 21 1.03 1.15 -15.34
N TYR A 22 0.86 -0.11 -15.73
CA TYR A 22 0.01 -1.06 -15.01
C TYR A 22 0.50 -1.30 -13.58
N PHE A 23 1.80 -1.47 -13.39
CA PHE A 23 2.39 -1.65 -12.05
C PHE A 23 2.15 -0.42 -11.17
N TRP A 24 2.36 0.79 -11.69
CA TRP A 24 2.08 2.03 -10.98
C TRP A 24 0.61 2.17 -10.61
N TRP A 25 -0.31 1.90 -11.55
CA TRP A 25 -1.74 1.88 -11.26
C TRP A 25 -2.08 0.93 -10.11
N GLN A 26 -1.51 -0.28 -10.12
CA GLN A 26 -1.74 -1.26 -9.05
C GLN A 26 -1.26 -0.77 -7.68
N GLN A 27 -0.09 -0.10 -7.63
CA GLN A 27 0.43 0.46 -6.38
C GLN A 27 -0.47 1.59 -5.86
N ASP A 28 -0.88 2.51 -6.72
CA ASP A 28 -1.77 3.62 -6.39
C ASP A 28 -3.13 3.13 -5.85
N GLN A 29 -3.71 2.09 -6.48
CA GLN A 29 -4.93 1.46 -5.98
C GLN A 29 -4.77 0.82 -4.60
N LEU A 30 -3.62 0.21 -4.31
CA LEU A 30 -3.35 -0.38 -2.99
C LEU A 30 -3.12 0.69 -1.92
N HIS A 31 -2.41 1.76 -2.28
CA HIS A 31 -2.17 2.90 -1.40
C HIS A 31 -3.50 3.56 -0.98
N ARG A 32 -4.38 3.86 -1.95
CA ARG A 32 -5.72 4.39 -1.66
C ARG A 32 -6.55 3.48 -0.75
N ARG A 33 -6.47 2.16 -0.97
CA ARG A 33 -7.15 1.18 -0.11
C ARG A 33 -6.56 1.15 1.30
N ALA A 34 -5.24 1.19 1.42
CA ALA A 34 -4.55 1.25 2.71
C ALA A 34 -5.00 2.48 3.49
N LEU A 35 -5.07 3.65 2.84
CA LEU A 35 -5.54 4.89 3.44
C LEU A 35 -6.99 4.77 3.92
N ALA A 36 -7.89 4.23 3.09
CA ALA A 36 -9.29 4.04 3.47
C ALA A 36 -9.44 3.09 4.68
N LEU A 37 -8.67 2.00 4.72
CA LEU A 37 -8.67 1.05 5.84
C LEU A 37 -8.09 1.65 7.12
N ALA A 38 -7.02 2.42 7.02
CA ALA A 38 -6.43 3.11 8.16
C ALA A 38 -7.42 4.12 8.76
N LYS A 39 -8.07 4.94 7.92
CA LYS A 39 -9.13 5.87 8.35
C LYS A 39 -10.29 5.14 9.01
N GLN A 40 -10.73 4.01 8.44
CA GLN A 40 -11.80 3.20 9.01
C GLN A 40 -11.41 2.54 10.34
N ALA A 41 -10.17 2.08 10.49
CA ALA A 41 -9.70 1.49 11.73
C ALA A 41 -9.63 2.54 12.86
N CYS A 42 -9.11 3.74 12.56
CA CYS A 42 -9.07 4.84 13.52
C CYS A 42 -10.48 5.29 13.93
N SER A 43 -11.40 5.44 12.98
CA SER A 43 -12.77 5.88 13.29
C SER A 43 -13.54 4.88 14.16
N ARG A 44 -13.30 3.57 14.00
CA ARG A 44 -13.91 2.52 14.84
C ARG A 44 -13.51 2.61 16.31
N VAL A 45 -12.29 3.09 16.59
CA VAL A 45 -11.78 3.21 17.97
C VAL A 45 -11.86 4.65 18.49
N GLY A 46 -12.50 5.56 17.74
CA GLY A 46 -12.58 6.98 18.10
C GLY A 46 -11.25 7.72 18.08
N ALA A 47 -10.22 7.16 17.42
CA ALA A 47 -8.91 7.79 17.32
C ALA A 47 -8.82 8.75 16.13
N GLN A 48 -7.97 9.77 16.26
CA GLN A 48 -7.67 10.72 15.20
C GLN A 48 -6.51 10.21 14.34
N PHE A 49 -6.71 10.19 13.03
CA PHE A 49 -5.67 9.87 12.04
C PHE A 49 -4.81 11.13 11.81
N LEU A 50 -3.52 11.06 12.13
CA LEU A 50 -2.67 12.26 12.16
C LEU A 50 -2.12 12.65 10.79
N ASP A 51 -1.63 11.67 10.03
CA ASP A 51 -0.68 11.99 8.96
C ASP A 51 -1.33 12.04 7.56
N GLU A 52 -2.66 11.86 7.48
CA GLU A 52 -3.45 11.72 6.25
C GLU A 52 -2.84 10.84 5.15
N SER A 53 -1.85 10.03 5.51
CA SER A 53 -0.96 9.33 4.60
C SER A 53 -0.59 7.98 5.20
N VAL A 54 -0.27 7.06 4.30
CA VAL A 54 0.17 5.70 4.60
C VAL A 54 1.48 5.49 3.87
N GLY A 55 2.53 5.13 4.61
CA GLY A 55 3.85 4.87 4.06
C GLY A 55 4.06 3.40 3.78
N LEU A 56 4.60 3.03 2.61
CA LEU A 56 5.01 1.64 2.37
C LEU A 56 6.25 1.33 3.23
N ARG A 57 6.09 0.51 4.26
CA ARG A 57 7.16 0.15 5.20
C ARG A 57 7.90 -1.12 4.79
N ARG A 58 7.21 -2.07 4.15
CA ARG A 58 7.80 -3.34 3.70
C ARG A 58 7.14 -3.83 2.42
N LEU A 59 7.95 -4.34 1.51
CA LEU A 59 7.54 -5.05 0.30
C LEU A 59 8.37 -6.33 0.20
N ARG A 60 7.73 -7.50 0.19
CA ARG A 60 8.44 -8.79 0.04
C ARG A 60 7.65 -9.78 -0.80
N LEU A 61 8.34 -10.74 -1.41
CA LEU A 61 7.70 -11.90 -2.01
C LEU A 61 7.39 -12.93 -0.92
N ARG A 62 6.15 -13.41 -0.88
CA ARG A 62 5.69 -14.46 0.03
C ARG A 62 5.11 -15.59 -0.81
N ARG A 63 5.42 -16.82 -0.43
CA ARG A 63 4.81 -18.01 -1.03
C ARG A 63 3.49 -18.31 -0.32
N VAL A 64 2.45 -18.50 -1.10
CA VAL A 64 1.12 -18.95 -0.68
C VAL A 64 0.75 -20.17 -1.52
N GLU A 65 -0.32 -20.89 -1.18
CA GLU A 65 -0.74 -22.12 -1.90
C GLU A 65 -0.89 -21.92 -3.41
N GLY A 66 -1.28 -20.72 -3.86
CA GLY A 66 -1.42 -20.36 -5.27
C GLY A 66 -0.17 -19.81 -5.97
N GLY A 67 1.00 -19.80 -5.33
CA GLY A 67 2.26 -19.32 -5.92
C GLY A 67 2.92 -18.17 -5.14
N LEU A 68 3.76 -17.40 -5.83
CA LEU A 68 4.43 -16.23 -5.25
C LEU A 68 3.55 -14.99 -5.37
N VAL A 69 3.34 -14.31 -4.25
CA VAL A 69 2.59 -13.06 -4.16
C VAL A 69 3.41 -11.99 -3.47
N LEU A 70 3.14 -10.73 -3.78
CA LEU A 70 3.76 -9.60 -3.10
C LEU A 70 3.00 -9.28 -1.82
N GLU A 71 3.67 -9.40 -0.68
CA GLU A 71 3.23 -8.86 0.59
C GLU A 71 3.67 -7.40 0.72
N ARG A 72 2.74 -6.53 1.11
CA ARG A 72 2.97 -5.09 1.34
C ARG A 72 2.48 -4.72 2.72
N VAL A 73 3.31 -4.05 3.49
CA VAL A 73 2.95 -3.48 4.79
C VAL A 73 2.99 -1.98 4.66
N PHE A 74 1.83 -1.34 4.83
CA PHE A 74 1.71 0.09 4.94
C PHE A 74 1.64 0.48 6.41
N SER A 75 2.42 1.44 6.86
CA SER A 75 2.35 1.99 8.21
C SER A 75 1.71 3.38 8.20
N PHE A 76 1.05 3.72 9.30
CA PHE A 76 0.47 5.04 9.52
C PHE A 76 0.54 5.43 10.99
N GLU A 77 0.26 6.69 11.28
CA GLU A 77 0.23 7.21 12.65
C GLU A 77 -1.16 7.67 13.05
N PHE A 78 -1.51 7.42 14.30
CA PHE A 78 -2.79 7.82 14.89
C PHE A 78 -2.64 8.23 16.35
N THR A 79 -3.62 8.96 16.88
CA THR A 79 -3.69 9.32 18.29
C THR A 79 -5.08 9.05 18.85
N PRO A 80 -5.21 8.21 19.89
CA PRO A 80 -6.49 7.97 20.55
C PRO A 80 -7.03 9.19 21.30
N SER A 81 -6.16 9.97 21.95
CA SER A 81 -6.53 11.04 22.89
C SER A 81 -5.82 12.38 22.64
N GLY A 82 -4.99 12.49 21.61
CA GLY A 82 -4.23 13.70 21.27
C GLY A 82 -2.93 13.88 22.08
N ALA A 83 -2.67 13.04 23.09
CA ALA A 83 -1.50 13.18 23.97
C ALA A 83 -0.29 12.36 23.52
N ALA A 84 -0.51 11.28 22.75
CA ALA A 84 0.55 10.41 22.29
C ALA A 84 0.22 9.85 20.90
N ARG A 85 1.27 9.66 20.09
CA ARG A 85 1.18 9.08 18.74
C ARG A 85 1.45 7.58 18.83
N PHE A 86 0.71 6.81 18.05
CA PHE A 86 0.83 5.36 17.96
C PHE A 86 0.93 4.94 16.50
N ALA A 87 1.60 3.82 16.26
CA ALA A 87 1.78 3.28 14.92
C ALA A 87 0.65 2.29 14.60
N GLY A 88 0.03 2.45 13.44
CA GLY A 88 -0.85 1.46 12.85
C GLY A 88 -0.23 0.85 11.60
N SER A 89 -0.76 -0.30 11.17
CA SER A 89 -0.36 -0.88 9.91
C SER A 89 -1.50 -1.57 9.16
N VAL A 90 -1.39 -1.61 7.83
CA VAL A 90 -2.28 -2.36 6.94
C VAL A 90 -1.41 -3.33 6.14
N ILE A 91 -1.72 -4.61 6.25
CA ILE A 91 -0.97 -5.69 5.60
C ILE A 91 -1.80 -6.21 4.43
N PHE A 92 -1.21 -6.19 3.24
CA PHE A 92 -1.76 -6.81 2.04
C PHE A 92 -0.92 -8.01 1.63
N VAL A 93 -1.59 -9.10 1.26
CA VAL A 93 -0.99 -10.25 0.57
C VAL A 93 -1.59 -10.31 -0.83
N GLY A 94 -0.77 -10.02 -1.84
CA GLY A 94 -1.23 -9.78 -3.20
C GLY A 94 -2.09 -8.52 -3.27
N ARG A 95 -3.40 -8.69 -3.47
CA ARG A 95 -4.41 -7.60 -3.50
C ARG A 95 -5.44 -7.70 -2.38
N ARG A 96 -5.32 -8.69 -1.51
CA ARG A 96 -6.21 -8.93 -0.37
C ARG A 96 -5.63 -8.31 0.88
N VAL A 97 -6.50 -7.77 1.73
CA VAL A 97 -6.14 -7.32 3.07
C VAL A 97 -5.98 -8.56 3.93
N GLU A 98 -4.81 -8.74 4.52
CA GLU A 98 -4.56 -9.82 5.48
C GLU A 98 -4.86 -9.34 6.90
N ALA A 99 -4.42 -8.12 7.26
CA ALA A 99 -4.63 -7.56 8.58
C ALA A 99 -4.64 -6.02 8.57
N VAL A 100 -5.27 -5.45 9.59
CA VAL A 100 -5.19 -4.02 9.94
C VAL A 100 -4.97 -3.96 11.44
N ASP A 101 -3.79 -3.48 11.82
CA ASP A 101 -3.33 -3.50 13.21
C ASP A 101 -3.17 -2.09 13.74
N LEU A 102 -3.57 -1.88 14.99
CA LEU A 102 -3.35 -0.65 15.76
C LEU A 102 -2.46 -1.01 16.94
N ASP A 103 -1.20 -0.58 16.90
CA ASP A 103 -0.24 -0.89 17.95
C ASP A 103 -0.35 0.16 19.06
N LEU A 104 -0.95 -0.23 20.19
CA LEU A 104 -1.08 0.59 21.39
C LEU A 104 -0.03 0.23 22.47
N SER A 105 0.94 -0.63 22.14
CA SER A 105 1.91 -1.15 23.12
C SER A 105 2.96 -0.13 23.53
N ALA A 106 3.37 0.74 22.59
CA ALA A 106 4.35 1.79 22.84
C ALA A 106 4.00 3.05 22.04
N PRO A 107 3.95 4.24 22.67
CA PRO A 107 3.84 5.50 21.96
C PRO A 107 5.12 5.78 21.16
N LEU A 108 4.97 6.40 19.99
CA LEU A 108 6.07 6.88 19.16
C LEU A 108 6.72 8.10 19.83
N PRO A 109 8.05 8.27 19.72
CA PRO A 109 8.72 9.45 20.22
C PRO A 109 8.21 10.70 19.48
N GLU A 110 7.90 11.75 20.24
CA GLU A 110 7.58 13.08 19.71
C GLU A 110 8.85 13.63 19.04
N GLY A 111 8.82 13.79 17.71
CA GLY A 111 9.95 14.24 16.89
C GLY A 111 10.24 15.73 16.99
#